data_AF-A0A960AM20-F1
#
_entry.id   AF-A0A960AM20-F1
#
_cell.length_a   1.000
_cell.length_b   1.000
_cell.length_c   1.000
_cell.angle_alpha   90.00
_cell.angle_beta   90.00
_cell.angle_gamma   90.00
#
_symmetry.space_group_name_H-M   'P 1'
#
loop_
_entity.id
_entity.type
_entity.pdbx_description
1 polymer ?
#
loop_
_entity_poly.entity_id
_entity_poly.type
_entity_poly.pdbx_seq_one_letter_code
_entity_poly.pdbx_strand_id
1 'polypeptide(L)'
;SFTFVGGLGWTSVADLASSTLWSTVAGVIWIIVMTYICYRGIEVSARIQYGLLAIELVVLVVFSIIALFKVYTRTAESYSLMPSISWFWPAGLDFSTVIAPAVLTAIFIYWGWDTAVACNEESDDPGTTPGRAAVISTFLLLATYALVSVAAIAFAGTGTEGIGLGNEENAADAFAAIGPDLFGDSLLGKIGLMLLAASILTSASASTQTTILPTARTTLSMGVYKA
;
A
#
# COMPACT_ATOMS: atom_id res chain seq x y z
N SER A 1 10.90 1.98 -2.73
CA SER A 1 11.07 3.15 -3.61
C SER A 1 12.55 3.50 -3.74
N PHE A 2 13.05 3.92 -4.91
CA PHE A 2 14.44 4.39 -5.07
C PHE A 2 14.75 5.62 -4.20
N THR A 3 13.72 6.43 -3.89
CA THR A 3 13.78 7.56 -2.95
C THR A 3 14.18 7.13 -1.54
N PHE A 4 13.79 5.93 -1.12
CA PHE A 4 14.15 5.37 0.19
C PHE A 4 15.62 4.95 0.28
N VAL A 5 16.19 4.41 -0.81
CA VAL A 5 17.61 4.08 -0.88
C VAL A 5 18.47 5.35 -0.79
N GLY A 6 17.95 6.46 -1.33
CA GLY A 6 18.48 7.81 -1.10
C GLY A 6 18.54 8.21 0.38
N GLY A 7 17.47 7.96 1.13
CA GLY A 7 17.39 8.22 2.58
C GLY A 7 18.35 7.37 3.43
N LEU A 8 18.84 6.24 2.90
CA LEU A 8 19.87 5.40 3.53
C LEU A 8 21.31 5.82 3.17
N GLY A 9 21.49 6.95 2.48
CA GLY A 9 22.80 7.54 2.17
C GLY A 9 23.36 7.19 0.79
N TRP A 10 22.58 6.55 -0.08
CA TRP A 10 22.98 6.22 -1.46
C TRP A 10 22.32 7.22 -2.43
N THR A 11 22.79 8.46 -2.38
CA THR A 11 22.24 9.59 -3.17
C THR A 11 22.27 9.34 -4.68
N SER A 12 23.28 8.61 -5.19
CA SER A 12 23.38 8.23 -6.60
C SER A 12 22.24 7.30 -7.08
N VAL A 13 21.57 6.60 -6.16
CA VAL A 13 20.41 5.75 -6.45
C VAL A 13 19.10 6.51 -6.34
N ALA A 14 19.06 7.59 -5.56
CA ALA A 14 17.92 8.50 -5.50
C ALA A 14 17.74 9.25 -6.83
N ASP A 15 18.84 9.69 -7.44
CA ASP A 15 18.81 10.38 -8.74
C ASP A 15 18.25 9.49 -9.85
N LEU A 16 18.46 8.17 -9.77
CA LEU A 16 17.88 7.19 -10.69
C LEU A 16 16.35 7.13 -10.60
N ALA A 17 15.74 7.50 -9.47
CA ALA A 17 14.29 7.61 -9.31
C ALA A 17 13.69 8.70 -10.21
N SER A 18 14.44 9.78 -10.46
CA SER A 18 13.99 10.90 -11.30
C SER A 18 14.03 10.58 -12.80
N SER A 19 14.73 9.52 -13.19
CA SER A 19 14.84 9.09 -14.59
C SER A 19 13.78 8.05 -14.92
N THR A 20 12.87 8.40 -15.84
CA THR A 20 11.85 7.48 -16.36
C THR A 20 12.46 6.22 -16.95
N LEU A 21 13.61 6.33 -17.63
CA LEU A 21 14.31 5.20 -18.24
C LEU A 21 14.78 4.20 -17.18
N TRP A 22 15.47 4.66 -16.14
CA TRP A 22 16.01 3.76 -15.11
C TRP A 22 14.93 3.17 -14.21
N SER A 23 13.89 3.95 -13.90
CA SER A 23 12.70 3.44 -13.23
C SER A 23 11.99 2.35 -14.06
N THR A 24 11.91 2.52 -15.39
CA THR A 24 11.35 1.51 -16.30
C THR A 24 12.20 0.23 -16.31
N VAL A 25 13.53 0.36 -16.44
CA VAL A 25 14.45 -0.79 -16.44
C VAL A 25 14.34 -1.57 -15.13
N ALA A 26 14.32 -0.87 -14.00
CA ALA A 26 14.13 -1.49 -12.69
C ALA A 26 12.80 -2.22 -12.58
N GLY A 27 11.71 -1.62 -13.07
CA GLY A 27 10.39 -2.25 -13.13
C GLY A 27 10.38 -3.52 -13.98
N VAL A 28 11.03 -3.51 -15.15
CA VAL A 28 11.16 -4.69 -16.02
C VAL A 28 11.93 -5.81 -15.32
N ILE A 29 13.07 -5.49 -14.71
CA ILE A 29 13.87 -6.47 -13.94
C ILE A 29 13.04 -7.05 -12.81
N TRP A 30 12.30 -6.21 -12.09
CA TRP A 30 11.41 -6.63 -11.01
C TRP A 30 10.35 -7.62 -11.48
N ILE A 31 9.67 -7.34 -12.60
CA ILE A 31 8.66 -8.24 -13.18
C ILE A 31 9.28 -9.60 -13.53
N ILE A 32 10.47 -9.62 -14.14
CA ILE A 32 11.17 -10.85 -14.50
C ILE A 32 11.48 -11.68 -13.25
N VAL A 33 12.02 -11.06 -12.20
CA VAL A 33 12.34 -11.73 -10.94
C VAL A 33 11.08 -12.30 -10.28
N MET A 34 10.02 -11.49 -10.19
CA MET A 34 8.76 -11.91 -9.57
C MET A 34 8.11 -13.07 -10.34
N THR A 35 8.17 -13.03 -11.67
CA THR A 35 7.67 -14.12 -12.53
C THR A 35 8.45 -15.41 -12.30
N TYR A 36 9.77 -15.33 -12.17
CA TYR A 36 10.60 -16.50 -11.86
C TYR A 36 10.31 -17.09 -10.48
N ILE A 37 10.07 -16.24 -9.46
CA ILE A 37 9.67 -16.68 -8.12
C ILE A 37 8.32 -17.40 -8.17
N CYS A 38 7.32 -16.82 -8.84
CA CYS A 38 6.00 -17.45 -9.03
C CYS A 38 6.12 -18.80 -9.75
N TYR A 39 7.03 -18.92 -10.73
CA TYR A 39 7.28 -20.17 -11.44
C TYR A 39 7.90 -21.28 -10.56
N ARG A 40 8.77 -20.92 -9.61
CA ARG A 40 9.52 -21.90 -8.79
C ARG A 40 8.71 -22.53 -7.66
N GLY A 41 7.63 -21.91 -7.19
CA GLY A 41 6.72 -22.53 -6.22
C GLY A 41 5.94 -21.53 -5.37
N ILE A 42 4.61 -21.62 -5.45
CA ILE A 42 3.66 -20.70 -4.80
C ILE A 42 3.57 -20.90 -3.28
N GLU A 43 3.65 -22.12 -2.76
CA GLU A 43 3.43 -22.42 -1.33
C GLU A 43 4.50 -21.81 -0.41
N VAL A 44 5.76 -21.76 -0.85
CA VAL A 44 6.84 -21.15 -0.07
C VAL A 44 6.70 -19.63 -0.10
N SER A 45 6.34 -19.06 -1.26
CA SER A 45 6.07 -17.63 -1.41
C SER A 45 4.91 -17.19 -0.51
N ALA A 46 3.81 -17.95 -0.49
CA ALA A 46 2.63 -17.66 0.31
C ALA A 46 2.91 -17.62 1.82
N ARG A 47 3.70 -18.57 2.35
CA ARG A 47 4.04 -18.60 3.79
C ARG A 47 4.90 -17.43 4.21
N ILE A 48 5.85 -17.02 3.38
CA ILE A 48 6.67 -15.83 3.63
C ILE A 48 5.81 -14.57 3.55
N GLN A 49 4.92 -14.50 2.55
CA GLN A 49 4.01 -13.37 2.34
C GLN A 49 3.06 -13.18 3.53
N TYR A 50 2.59 -14.25 4.17
CA TYR A 50 1.77 -14.16 5.37
C TYR A 50 2.49 -13.45 6.52
N GLY A 51 3.75 -13.83 6.77
CA GLY A 51 4.57 -13.19 7.80
C GLY A 51 4.85 -11.71 7.49
N LEU A 52 5.15 -11.42 6.22
CA LEU A 52 5.41 -10.05 5.79
C LEU A 52 4.16 -9.17 5.85
N LEU A 53 2.99 -9.70 5.45
CA LEU A 53 1.70 -9.02 5.56
C LEU A 53 1.37 -8.72 7.03
N ALA A 54 1.60 -9.67 7.93
CA ALA A 54 1.36 -9.45 9.35
C ALA A 54 2.24 -8.30 9.90
N ILE A 55 3.51 -8.26 9.51
CA ILE A 55 4.42 -7.16 9.87
C ILE A 55 3.93 -5.84 9.27
N GLU A 56 3.54 -5.82 8.00
CA GLU A 56 3.00 -4.64 7.32
C GLU A 56 1.78 -4.07 8.04
N LEU A 57 0.80 -4.91 8.39
CA LEU A 57 -0.37 -4.48 9.14
C LEU A 57 -0.02 -3.88 10.50
N VAL A 58 0.93 -4.51 11.23
CA VAL A 58 1.41 -3.98 12.51
C VAL A 58 2.06 -2.61 12.33
N VAL A 59 2.93 -2.46 11.33
CA VAL A 59 3.63 -1.20 11.04
C VAL A 59 2.64 -0.08 10.70
N LEU A 60 1.63 -0.36 9.86
CA LEU A 60 0.59 0.60 9.50
C LEU A 60 -0.28 1.00 10.70
N VAL A 61 -0.60 0.05 11.58
CA VAL A 61 -1.33 0.33 12.84
C VAL A 61 -0.48 1.18 13.77
N VAL A 62 0.81 0.85 13.95
CA VAL A 62 1.74 1.64 14.79
C VAL A 62 1.92 3.04 14.24
N PHE A 63 2.11 3.19 12.92
CA PHE A 63 2.12 4.48 12.23
C PHE A 63 0.87 5.29 12.58
N SER A 64 -0.31 4.69 12.44
CA SER A 64 -1.59 5.36 12.68
C SER A 64 -1.76 5.78 14.13
N ILE A 65 -1.38 4.93 15.08
CA ILE A 65 -1.44 5.23 16.52
C ILE A 65 -0.51 6.39 16.87
N ILE A 66 0.74 6.40 16.39
CA ILE A 66 1.71 7.46 16.67
C ILE A 66 1.22 8.79 16.07
N ALA A 67 0.72 8.77 14.84
CA ALA A 67 0.20 9.95 14.16
C ALA A 67 -0.96 10.58 14.93
N LEU A 68 -1.98 9.78 15.25
CA LEU A 68 -3.13 10.23 16.02
C LEU A 68 -2.73 10.68 17.43
N PHE A 69 -1.82 9.96 18.10
CA PHE A 69 -1.32 10.33 19.41
C PHE A 69 -0.71 11.75 19.38
N LYS A 70 0.20 12.02 18.43
CA LYS A 70 0.82 13.35 18.28
C LYS A 70 -0.21 14.45 17.99
N VAL A 71 -1.24 14.17 17.20
CA VAL A 71 -2.33 15.10 16.90
C VAL A 71 -3.15 15.41 18.17
N TYR A 72 -3.55 14.38 18.92
CA TYR A 72 -4.34 14.55 20.14
C TYR A 72 -3.55 15.17 21.30
N THR A 73 -2.25 14.92 21.40
CA THR A 73 -1.38 15.56 22.41
C THR A 73 -0.91 16.96 22.01
N ARG A 74 -1.34 17.48 20.85
CA ARG A 74 -0.92 18.78 20.30
C ARG A 74 0.61 18.91 20.18
N THR A 75 1.27 17.79 19.92
CA THR A 75 2.71 17.72 19.66
C THR A 75 3.01 17.66 18.16
N ALA A 76 1.97 17.48 17.34
CA ALA A 76 2.03 17.65 15.90
C ALA A 76 2.04 19.14 15.51
N GLU A 77 2.36 19.40 14.25
CA GLU A 77 2.48 20.74 13.70
C GLU A 77 1.15 21.52 13.72
N SER A 78 1.21 22.85 13.60
CA SER A 78 0.03 23.71 13.73
C SER A 78 -1.03 23.51 12.64
N TYR A 79 -0.66 22.91 11.51
CA TYR A 79 -1.56 22.58 10.39
C TYR A 79 -2.21 21.21 10.51
N SER A 80 -1.88 20.43 11.56
CA SER A 80 -2.54 19.14 11.82
C SER A 80 -4.03 19.32 12.11
N LEU A 81 -4.83 18.36 11.62
CA LEU A 81 -6.28 18.41 11.68
C LEU A 81 -6.80 17.42 12.73
N MET A 82 -7.77 17.83 13.54
CA MET A 82 -8.45 16.91 14.44
C MET A 82 -9.47 16.06 13.67
N PRO A 83 -9.39 14.71 13.73
CA PRO A 83 -10.37 13.85 13.09
C PRO A 83 -11.80 14.18 13.56
N SER A 84 -12.72 14.29 12.61
CA SER A 84 -14.15 14.48 12.90
C SER A 84 -15.01 13.51 12.11
N ILE A 85 -16.18 13.17 12.66
CA ILE A 85 -17.13 12.25 12.01
C ILE A 85 -17.59 12.80 10.65
N SER A 86 -17.61 14.12 10.48
CA SER A 86 -17.96 14.77 9.21
C SER A 86 -17.06 14.39 8.04
N TRP A 87 -15.83 13.90 8.28
CA TRP A 87 -14.93 13.45 7.21
C TRP A 87 -15.48 12.24 6.44
N PHE A 88 -16.35 11.46 7.07
CA PHE A 88 -16.97 10.28 6.48
C PHE A 88 -18.30 10.59 5.79
N TRP A 89 -18.74 11.85 5.79
CA TRP A 89 -20.02 12.25 5.25
C TRP A 89 -19.84 12.96 3.89
N PRO A 90 -20.28 12.36 2.77
CA PRO A 90 -20.04 12.92 1.43
C PRO A 90 -21.02 14.03 1.03
N ALA A 91 -22.01 14.36 1.87
CA ALA A 91 -23.04 15.32 1.47
C ALA A 91 -22.47 16.74 1.32
N GLY A 92 -22.87 17.42 0.25
CA GLY A 92 -22.40 18.77 -0.07
C GLY A 92 -21.16 18.82 -0.97
N LEU A 93 -20.58 17.67 -1.32
CA LEU A 93 -19.50 17.58 -2.30
C LEU A 93 -20.05 17.53 -3.74
N ASP A 94 -19.33 18.17 -4.66
CA ASP A 94 -19.68 18.13 -6.08
C ASP A 94 -19.48 16.73 -6.66
N PHE A 95 -20.48 16.25 -7.41
CA PHE A 95 -20.45 14.91 -7.93
C PHE A 95 -19.36 14.72 -9.00
N SER A 96 -19.22 15.67 -9.92
CA SER A 96 -18.37 15.51 -11.11
C SER A 96 -16.89 15.67 -10.79
N THR A 97 -16.54 16.56 -9.87
CA THR A 97 -15.16 16.96 -9.60
C THR A 97 -14.58 16.27 -8.37
N VAL A 98 -15.41 15.81 -7.42
CA VAL A 98 -14.95 15.19 -6.17
C VAL A 98 -15.42 13.75 -6.06
N ILE A 99 -16.73 13.51 -6.09
CA ILE A 99 -17.27 12.16 -5.80
C ILE A 99 -16.88 11.16 -6.88
N ALA A 100 -17.10 11.48 -8.15
CA ALA A 100 -16.83 10.56 -9.25
C ALA A 100 -15.33 10.16 -9.33
N PRO A 101 -14.36 11.09 -9.29
CA PRO A 101 -12.95 10.72 -9.23
C PRO A 101 -12.59 9.92 -7.97
N ALA A 102 -13.12 10.28 -6.79
CA ALA A 102 -12.84 9.55 -5.55
C ALA A 102 -13.38 8.11 -5.60
N VAL A 103 -14.58 7.89 -6.16
CA VAL A 103 -15.16 6.55 -6.36
C VAL A 103 -14.36 5.74 -7.37
N LEU A 104 -13.90 6.36 -8.47
CA LEU A 104 -13.04 5.69 -9.44
C LEU A 104 -11.72 5.24 -8.81
N THR A 105 -11.08 6.12 -8.04
CA THR A 105 -9.87 5.77 -7.27
C THR A 105 -10.17 4.67 -6.27
N ALA A 106 -11.29 4.73 -5.55
CA ALA A 106 -11.70 3.67 -4.64
C ALA A 106 -11.85 2.32 -5.36
N ILE A 107 -12.53 2.26 -6.50
CA ILE A 107 -12.66 1.01 -7.26
C ILE A 107 -11.28 0.46 -7.66
N PHE A 108 -10.35 1.34 -8.05
CA PHE A 108 -9.01 0.94 -8.46
C PHE A 108 -8.17 0.38 -7.30
N ILE A 109 -8.19 1.02 -6.12
CA ILE A 109 -7.39 0.58 -4.96
C ILE A 109 -7.95 -0.65 -4.24
N TYR A 110 -9.23 -0.99 -4.45
CA TYR A 110 -9.87 -2.22 -3.94
C TYR A 110 -9.86 -3.38 -4.94
N TRP A 111 -9.16 -3.24 -6.06
CA TRP A 111 -9.03 -4.30 -7.05
C TRP A 111 -8.20 -5.49 -6.51
N GLY A 112 -8.55 -6.72 -6.92
CA GLY A 112 -7.83 -7.94 -6.57
C GLY A 112 -8.48 -8.87 -5.55
N TRP A 113 -9.68 -8.55 -5.04
CA TRP A 113 -10.44 -9.41 -4.11
C TRP A 113 -10.84 -10.77 -4.71
N ASP A 114 -11.01 -10.82 -6.03
CA ASP A 114 -11.36 -12.01 -6.84
C ASP A 114 -10.21 -13.02 -6.95
N THR A 115 -8.96 -12.57 -6.75
CA THR A 115 -7.77 -13.44 -6.76
C THR A 115 -7.86 -14.56 -5.73
N ALA A 116 -8.45 -14.29 -4.56
CA ALA A 116 -8.66 -15.31 -3.53
C ALA A 116 -9.55 -16.47 -4.01
N VAL A 117 -10.50 -16.19 -4.92
CA VAL A 117 -11.43 -17.18 -5.47
C VAL A 117 -10.78 -17.98 -6.61
N ALA A 118 -9.81 -17.40 -7.32
CA ALA A 118 -9.11 -18.07 -8.43
C ALA A 118 -8.17 -19.20 -7.96
N CYS A 119 -7.74 -19.20 -6.69
CA CYS A 119 -6.86 -20.21 -6.11
C CYS A 119 -7.61 -21.26 -5.27
N ASN A 120 -8.88 -21.53 -5.61
CA ASN A 120 -9.73 -22.42 -4.82
C ASN A 120 -9.15 -23.86 -4.71
N GLU A 121 -8.55 -24.36 -5.79
CA GLU A 121 -7.98 -25.72 -5.85
C GLU A 121 -6.76 -25.93 -4.92
N GLU A 122 -6.12 -24.85 -4.50
CA GLU A 122 -4.94 -24.85 -3.60
C GLU A 122 -5.32 -24.47 -2.16
N SER A 123 -6.60 -24.24 -1.89
CA SER A 123 -7.10 -23.83 -0.57
C SER A 123 -7.53 -25.03 0.26
N ASP A 124 -7.16 -25.05 1.53
CA ASP A 124 -7.74 -25.98 2.50
C ASP A 124 -9.24 -25.69 2.65
N ASP A 125 -10.08 -26.71 2.47
CA ASP A 125 -11.55 -26.60 2.40
C ASP A 125 -12.09 -25.64 1.30
N PRO A 126 -12.02 -26.06 0.02
CA PRO A 126 -12.44 -25.26 -1.14
C PRO A 126 -13.91 -24.78 -1.12
N GLY A 127 -14.77 -25.42 -0.31
CA GLY A 127 -16.19 -25.10 -0.23
C GLY A 127 -16.50 -23.84 0.58
N THR A 128 -15.61 -23.44 1.50
CA THR A 128 -15.91 -22.32 2.43
C THR A 128 -14.76 -21.32 2.58
N THR A 129 -13.51 -21.76 2.51
CA THR A 129 -12.34 -20.92 2.82
C THR A 129 -12.15 -19.74 1.86
N PRO A 130 -12.18 -19.91 0.52
CA PRO A 130 -11.92 -18.78 -0.39
C PRO A 130 -12.99 -17.69 -0.30
N GLY A 131 -14.26 -18.08 -0.15
CA GLY A 131 -15.36 -17.12 0.00
C GLY A 131 -15.24 -16.30 1.28
N ARG A 132 -14.90 -16.95 2.41
CA ARG A 132 -14.64 -16.25 3.68
C ARG A 132 -13.39 -15.37 3.58
N ALA A 133 -12.33 -15.85 2.94
CA ALA A 133 -11.10 -15.10 2.75
C ALA A 133 -11.35 -13.82 1.95
N ALA A 134 -12.12 -13.87 0.86
CA ALA A 134 -12.47 -12.70 0.05
C ALA A 134 -13.24 -11.64 0.85
N VAL A 135 -14.18 -12.06 1.71
CA VAL A 135 -14.94 -11.12 2.55
C VAL A 135 -14.05 -10.53 3.65
N ILE A 136 -13.30 -11.37 4.38
CA ILE A 136 -12.45 -10.93 5.50
C ILE A 136 -11.35 -9.99 5.01
N SER A 137 -10.70 -10.31 3.89
CA SER A 137 -9.65 -9.47 3.31
C SER A 137 -10.19 -8.10 2.89
N THR A 138 -11.40 -8.05 2.33
CA THR A 138 -12.05 -6.79 1.93
C THR A 138 -12.31 -5.89 3.14
N PHE A 139 -12.86 -6.44 4.24
CA PHE A 139 -13.10 -5.66 5.45
C PHE A 139 -11.80 -5.23 6.14
N LEU A 140 -10.79 -6.11 6.16
CA LEU A 140 -9.47 -5.79 6.72
C LEU A 140 -8.80 -4.66 5.91
N LEU A 141 -8.87 -4.72 4.58
CA LEU A 141 -8.37 -3.68 3.69
C LEU A 141 -9.11 -2.36 3.91
N LEU A 142 -10.44 -2.40 4.05
CA LEU A 142 -11.25 -1.23 4.35
C LEU A 142 -10.87 -0.58 5.68
N ALA A 143 -10.76 -1.38 6.74
CA ALA A 143 -10.42 -0.87 8.06
C ALA A 143 -9.02 -0.25 8.09
N THR A 144 -8.06 -0.90 7.43
CA THR A 144 -6.67 -0.41 7.36
C THR A 144 -6.55 0.86 6.52
N TYR A 145 -7.19 0.92 5.34
CA TYR A 145 -7.22 2.16 4.55
C TYR A 145 -7.87 3.31 5.29
N ALA A 146 -9.03 3.09 5.92
CA ALA A 146 -9.70 4.14 6.67
C ALA A 146 -8.84 4.64 7.83
N LEU A 147 -8.25 3.72 8.61
CA LEU A 147 -7.39 4.05 9.74
C LEU A 147 -6.16 4.87 9.31
N VAL A 148 -5.43 4.38 8.31
CA VAL A 148 -4.19 5.02 7.84
C VAL A 148 -4.48 6.35 7.16
N SER A 149 -5.54 6.43 6.35
CA SER A 149 -5.92 7.69 5.67
C SER A 149 -6.30 8.78 6.67
N VAL A 150 -7.12 8.44 7.68
CA VAL A 150 -7.50 9.38 8.73
C VAL A 150 -6.27 9.83 9.52
N ALA A 151 -5.39 8.90 9.90
CA ALA A 151 -4.18 9.22 10.63
C ALA A 151 -3.23 10.12 9.82
N ALA A 152 -3.03 9.82 8.53
CA ALA A 152 -2.19 10.61 7.64
C ALA A 152 -2.76 12.01 7.42
N ILE A 153 -4.06 12.14 7.11
CA ILE A 153 -4.72 13.44 6.94
C ILE A 153 -4.71 14.24 8.24
N ALA A 154 -4.93 13.60 9.38
CA ALA A 154 -4.89 14.27 10.68
C ALA A 154 -3.50 14.82 11.00
N PHE A 155 -2.46 14.05 10.75
CA PHE A 155 -1.09 14.44 11.08
C PHE A 155 -0.53 15.45 10.06
N ALA A 156 -0.59 15.12 8.78
CA ALA A 156 0.05 15.89 7.71
C ALA A 156 -0.83 17.03 7.17
N GLY A 157 -2.15 16.96 7.36
CA GLY A 157 -3.09 17.90 6.78
C GLY A 157 -3.22 17.78 5.26
N THR A 158 -4.06 18.63 4.68
CA THR A 158 -4.37 18.65 3.24
C THR A 158 -3.72 19.85 2.52
N GLY A 159 -2.74 20.50 3.15
CA GLY A 159 -2.02 21.63 2.58
C GLY A 159 -1.15 21.21 1.40
N THR A 160 -0.70 22.21 0.63
CA THR A 160 0.17 22.04 -0.55
C THR A 160 1.66 22.24 -0.25
N GLU A 161 2.00 22.54 1.00
CA GLU A 161 3.38 22.82 1.43
C GLU A 161 3.87 21.76 2.43
N GLY A 162 5.20 21.60 2.52
CA GLY A 162 5.83 20.67 3.47
C GLY A 162 5.36 19.24 3.26
N ILE A 163 4.99 18.56 4.36
CA ILE A 163 4.47 17.17 4.35
C ILE A 163 2.99 17.08 3.95
N GLY A 164 2.33 18.20 3.63
CA GLY A 164 0.91 18.22 3.32
C GLY A 164 0.55 17.28 2.17
N LEU A 165 -0.58 16.59 2.30
CA LEU A 165 -1.03 15.59 1.31
C LEU A 165 -1.51 16.19 -0.01
N GLY A 166 -1.70 17.51 -0.06
CA GLY A 166 -1.99 18.24 -1.29
C GLY A 166 -0.75 18.68 -2.06
N ASN A 167 0.45 18.47 -1.53
CA ASN A 167 1.70 18.78 -2.21
C ASN A 167 1.98 17.75 -3.33
N GLU A 168 2.06 18.19 -4.58
CA GLU A 168 2.32 17.33 -5.73
C GLU A 168 3.65 16.58 -5.64
N GLU A 169 4.65 17.14 -4.96
CA GLU A 169 5.94 16.47 -4.74
C GLU A 169 5.81 15.22 -3.86
N ASN A 170 4.84 15.21 -2.95
CA ASN A 170 4.57 14.10 -2.04
C ASN A 170 3.63 13.06 -2.66
N ALA A 171 2.97 13.37 -3.78
CA ALA A 171 1.94 12.51 -4.38
C ALA A 171 2.47 11.13 -4.78
N ALA A 172 3.77 11.02 -5.09
CA ALA A 172 4.40 9.75 -5.43
C ALA A 172 4.72 8.86 -4.22
N ASP A 173 4.98 9.44 -3.04
CA ASP A 173 5.34 8.71 -1.81
C ASP A 173 5.01 9.53 -0.56
N ALA A 174 3.73 9.54 -0.16
CA ALA A 174 3.27 10.28 1.01
C ALA A 174 3.91 9.79 2.32
N PHE A 175 4.27 8.51 2.41
CA PHE A 175 4.91 7.94 3.59
C PHE A 175 6.36 8.40 3.73
N ALA A 176 7.10 8.57 2.63
CA ALA A 176 8.44 9.15 2.67
C ALA A 176 8.43 10.62 3.12
N ALA A 177 7.37 11.38 2.79
CA ALA A 177 7.21 12.75 3.25
C ALA A 177 6.86 12.82 4.75
N ILE A 178 5.90 12.02 5.20
CA ILE A 178 5.39 12.05 6.59
C ILE A 178 6.34 11.36 7.57
N GLY A 179 6.99 10.28 7.13
CA GLY A 179 7.75 9.37 7.98
C GLY A 179 8.80 10.04 8.86
N PRO A 180 9.68 10.91 8.31
CA PRO A 180 10.72 11.58 9.08
C PRO A 180 10.16 12.42 10.24
N ASP A 181 9.12 13.22 9.99
CA ASP A 181 8.49 14.08 10.99
C ASP A 181 7.66 13.27 12.00
N LEU A 182 7.08 12.15 11.54
CA LEU A 182 6.28 11.27 12.38
C LEU A 182 7.15 10.47 13.36
N PHE A 183 8.20 9.82 12.89
CA PHE A 183 9.02 8.91 13.68
C PHE A 183 10.20 9.61 14.37
N GLY A 184 10.64 10.74 13.83
CA GLY A 184 11.78 11.51 14.30
C GLY A 184 13.12 10.79 14.16
N ASP A 185 14.20 11.47 14.55
CA ASP A 185 15.59 10.97 14.41
C ASP A 185 16.02 9.91 15.44
N SER A 186 15.12 9.48 16.31
CA SER A 186 15.42 8.46 17.30
C SER A 186 15.77 7.11 16.64
N LEU A 187 16.54 6.26 17.33
CA LEU A 187 16.86 4.91 16.85
C LEU A 187 15.58 4.12 16.51
N LEU A 188 14.56 4.24 17.37
CA LEU A 188 13.25 3.62 17.18
C LEU A 188 12.55 4.19 15.94
N GLY A 189 12.69 5.49 15.70
CA GLY A 189 12.12 6.17 14.56
C GLY A 189 12.75 5.74 13.23
N LYS A 190 14.07 5.60 13.18
CA LYS A 190 14.79 5.05 12.02
C LYS A 190 14.40 3.60 11.72
N ILE A 191 14.20 2.78 12.76
CA ILE A 191 13.67 1.42 12.60
C ILE A 191 12.24 1.47 12.06
N GLY A 192 11.38 2.34 12.59
CA GLY A 192 10.00 2.52 12.11
C GLY A 192 9.93 2.93 10.64
N LEU A 193 10.78 3.88 10.23
CA LEU A 193 10.94 4.30 8.83
C LEU A 193 11.39 3.14 7.92
N MET A 194 12.40 2.38 8.36
CA MET A 194 12.89 1.24 7.60
C MET A 194 11.82 0.16 7.46
N LEU A 195 11.08 -0.12 8.52
CA LEU A 195 9.97 -1.07 8.50
C LEU A 195 8.84 -0.61 7.57
N LEU A 196 8.47 0.67 7.62
CA LEU A 196 7.45 1.25 6.73
C LEU A 196 7.85 1.11 5.25
N ALA A 197 9.11 1.42 4.93
CA ALA A 197 9.61 1.26 3.58
C ALA A 197 9.69 -0.21 3.14
N ALA A 198 10.10 -1.11 4.03
CA ALA A 198 10.10 -2.55 3.78
C ALA A 198 8.68 -3.07 3.55
N SER A 199 7.70 -2.57 4.29
CA SER A 199 6.28 -2.87 4.09
C SER A 199 5.80 -2.43 2.71
N ILE A 200 6.11 -1.21 2.27
CA ILE A 200 5.75 -0.73 0.92
C ILE A 200 6.35 -1.62 -0.17
N LEU A 201 7.64 -1.98 -0.06
CA LEU A 201 8.30 -2.88 -1.02
C LEU A 201 7.68 -4.28 -1.02
N THR A 202 7.30 -4.78 0.15
CA THR A 202 6.64 -6.08 0.27
C THR A 202 5.25 -6.06 -0.34
N SER A 203 4.48 -5.01 -0.10
CA SER A 203 3.14 -4.81 -0.66
C SER A 203 3.19 -4.77 -2.20
N ALA A 204 4.17 -4.06 -2.76
CA ALA A 204 4.43 -4.04 -4.21
C ALA A 204 4.81 -5.44 -4.77
N SER A 205 5.59 -6.20 -4.02
CA SER A 205 5.91 -7.61 -4.34
C SER A 205 4.64 -8.45 -4.39
N ALA A 206 3.82 -8.37 -3.35
CA ALA A 206 2.57 -9.13 -3.20
C ALA A 206 1.61 -8.84 -4.36
N SER A 207 1.38 -7.56 -4.66
CA SER A 207 0.50 -7.10 -5.74
C SER A 207 0.95 -7.61 -7.12
N THR A 208 2.27 -7.70 -7.35
CA THR A 208 2.79 -8.29 -8.59
C THR A 208 2.45 -9.78 -8.68
N GLN A 209 2.57 -10.53 -7.57
CA GLN A 209 2.23 -11.96 -7.53
C GLN A 209 0.74 -12.20 -7.76
N THR A 210 -0.14 -11.41 -7.14
CA THR A 210 -1.59 -11.53 -7.29
C THR A 210 -2.06 -11.22 -8.71
N THR A 211 -1.27 -10.50 -9.51
CA THR A 211 -1.58 -10.25 -10.93
C THR A 211 -1.15 -11.41 -11.84
N ILE A 212 0.04 -11.98 -11.59
CA ILE A 212 0.61 -13.05 -12.43
C ILE A 212 -0.19 -14.36 -12.31
N LEU A 213 -0.58 -14.73 -11.08
CA LEU A 213 -1.18 -16.04 -10.79
C LEU A 213 -2.55 -16.26 -11.47
N PRO A 214 -3.54 -15.36 -11.33
CA PRO A 214 -4.83 -15.51 -12.02
C PRO A 214 -4.68 -15.44 -13.54
N THR A 215 -3.81 -14.56 -14.04
CA THR A 215 -3.59 -14.39 -15.49
C THR A 215 -3.09 -15.67 -16.14
N ALA A 216 -2.13 -16.36 -15.51
CA ALA A 216 -1.64 -17.65 -15.99
C ALA A 216 -2.75 -18.72 -16.01
N ARG A 217 -3.60 -18.76 -14.96
CA ARG A 217 -4.73 -19.70 -14.87
C ARG A 217 -5.78 -19.45 -15.96
N THR A 218 -6.19 -18.20 -16.16
CA THR A 218 -7.15 -17.82 -17.19
C THR A 218 -6.61 -18.12 -18.59
N THR A 219 -5.33 -17.85 -18.85
CA THR A 219 -4.72 -18.13 -20.15
C THR A 219 -4.64 -19.64 -20.41
N LEU A 220 -4.31 -20.46 -19.40
CA LEU A 220 -4.29 -21.91 -19.52
C LEU A 220 -5.70 -22.47 -19.80
N SER A 221 -6.72 -21.99 -19.08
CA SER A 221 -8.09 -22.45 -19.31
C SER A 221 -8.55 -22.12 -20.73
N MET A 222 -8.32 -20.89 -21.20
CA MET A 222 -8.62 -20.51 -22.59
C MET A 222 -7.88 -21.38 -23.61
N GLY A 223 -6.59 -21.67 -23.37
CA GLY A 223 -5.78 -22.53 -24.23
C GLY A 223 -6.27 -23.99 -24.28
N VAL A 224 -6.72 -24.54 -23.15
CA VAL A 224 -7.28 -25.91 -23.07
C VAL A 224 -8.64 -25.99 -23.77
N TYR A 225 -9.50 -24.98 -23.59
CA TYR A 225 -10.85 -24.95 -24.15
C TYR A 225 -10.92 -24.37 -25.58
N LYS A 226 -9.77 -23.97 -26.17
CA LYS A 226 -9.67 -23.35 -27.51
C LYS A 226 -10.61 -22.14 -27.69
N ALA A 227 -10.76 -21.34 -26.64
CA ALA A 227 -11.54 -20.12 -26.65
C ALA A 227 -10.75 -18.94 -27.26
#